data_AF-A0A849E6F0-F1
#
_entry.id   AF-A0A849E6F0-F1
#
_cell.length_a   1.000
_cell.length_b   1.000
_cell.length_c   1.000
_cell.angle_alpha   90.00
_cell.angle_beta   90.00
_cell.angle_gamma   90.00
#
_symmetry.space_group_name_H-M   'P 1'
#
loop_
_entity.id
_entity.type
_entity.pdbx_description
1 polymer ?
#
loop_
_entity_poly.entity_id
_entity_poly.type
_entity_poly.pdbx_seq_one_letter_code
_entity_poly.pdbx_strand_id
1 'polypeptide(L)'
;MTDPVRKRIRQLIGDKGLDMKGLSLALSKNHAYLQQYLERGIPKELNERTRMLLAEQLGVDEAELGGPQGQRPGKAVAGAQEQIPEIDVHAGAGGGGFTALESHSANGMTFSREVVRDHWRLPDWLLYSLNARSGNLAAFPVQGDSMSPTLLDGDVVFVDTRIRQPSPPGLFVLADEFGGVIVKRLEVSSGPGDEDIMVRVGSDNPHHMTKELRLDEISIVGRYVGR
;
A
#
# COMPACT_ATOMS: atom_id res chain seq x y z
N MET A 1 34.53 10.03 21.17
CA MET A 1 34.13 10.95 20.08
C MET A 1 32.62 10.86 19.95
N THR A 2 31.91 11.95 20.26
CA THR A 2 30.46 11.96 20.41
C THR A 2 29.79 11.75 19.06
N ASP A 3 29.01 10.69 18.93
CA ASP A 3 28.24 10.40 17.72
C ASP A 3 27.34 11.61 17.38
N PRO A 4 27.49 12.22 16.18
CA PRO A 4 26.74 13.40 15.78
C PRO A 4 25.22 13.16 15.76
N VAL A 5 24.77 11.95 15.43
CA VAL A 5 23.36 11.56 15.41
C VAL A 5 22.79 11.56 16.82
N ARG A 6 23.50 10.97 17.79
CA ARG A 6 23.06 10.95 19.20
C ARG A 6 23.00 12.36 19.78
N LYS A 7 23.95 13.23 19.42
CA LYS A 7 23.93 14.63 19.86
C LYS A 7 22.69 15.36 19.30
N ARG A 8 22.37 15.14 18.02
CA ARG A 8 21.21 15.73 17.36
C ARG A 8 19.90 15.28 18.00
N ILE A 9 19.75 13.99 18.27
CA ILE A 9 18.54 13.44 18.93
C ILE A 9 18.37 14.05 20.34
N ARG A 10 19.44 14.17 21.13
CA ARG A 10 19.34 14.83 22.46
C ARG A 10 18.89 16.28 22.37
N GLN A 11 19.41 17.02 21.39
CA GLN A 11 19.01 18.40 21.16
C GLN A 11 17.52 18.48 20.84
N LEU A 12 17.03 17.67 19.89
CA LEU A 12 15.62 17.67 19.47
C LEU A 12 14.66 17.28 20.60
N ILE A 13 15.04 16.29 21.43
CA ILE A 13 14.26 15.89 22.60
C ILE A 13 14.18 17.05 23.61
N GLY A 14 15.31 17.74 23.86
CA GLY A 14 15.37 18.88 24.78
C GLY A 14 14.57 20.09 24.28
N ASP A 15 14.74 20.46 23.01
CA ASP A 15 14.06 21.61 22.39
C ASP A 15 12.52 21.43 22.39
N LYS A 16 12.05 20.18 22.30
CA LYS A 16 10.62 19.85 22.29
C LYS A 16 10.05 19.44 23.66
N GLY A 17 10.89 19.36 24.71
CA GLY A 17 10.46 18.93 26.04
C GLY A 17 9.89 17.51 26.09
N LEU A 18 10.35 16.61 25.22
CA LEU A 18 9.82 15.25 25.11
C LEU A 18 10.45 14.31 26.14
N ASP A 19 9.66 13.38 26.67
CA ASP A 19 10.15 12.35 27.60
C ASP A 19 10.73 11.14 26.84
N MET A 20 11.95 10.73 27.19
CA MET A 20 12.63 9.58 26.58
C MET A 20 11.89 8.26 26.81
N LYS A 21 11.24 8.11 27.97
CA LYS A 21 10.45 6.92 28.28
C LYS A 21 9.20 6.86 27.40
N GLY A 22 8.45 7.96 27.32
CA GLY A 22 7.30 8.09 26.41
C GLY A 22 7.66 7.82 24.95
N LEU A 23 8.74 8.45 24.45
CA LEU A 23 9.23 8.22 23.10
C LEU A 23 9.62 6.76 22.87
N SER A 24 10.33 6.12 23.80
CA SER A 24 10.73 4.72 23.63
C SER A 24 9.52 3.77 23.51
N LEU A 25 8.46 4.02 24.28
CA LEU A 25 7.22 3.26 24.20
C LEU A 25 6.48 3.53 22.87
N ALA A 26 6.43 4.78 22.41
CA ALA A 26 5.84 5.15 21.12
C ALA A 26 6.53 4.46 19.92
N LEU A 27 7.84 4.20 20.04
CA LEU A 27 8.62 3.44 19.06
C LEU A 27 8.37 1.91 19.11
N SER A 28 7.40 1.45 19.91
CA SER A 28 7.18 0.03 20.22
C SER A 28 8.45 -0.66 20.77
N LYS A 29 9.25 0.09 21.56
CA LYS A 29 10.43 -0.41 22.26
C LYS A 29 10.21 -0.41 23.77
N ASN A 30 11.13 -1.04 24.50
CA ASN A 30 11.11 -0.97 25.96
C ASN A 30 11.34 0.48 26.43
N HIS A 31 10.90 0.81 27.66
CA HIS A 31 10.97 2.16 28.21
C HIS A 31 12.39 2.75 28.32
N ALA A 32 13.44 1.91 28.25
CA ALA A 32 14.83 2.31 28.40
C ALA A 32 15.57 2.43 27.05
N TYR A 33 14.90 2.16 25.93
CA TYR A 33 15.58 1.96 24.64
C TYR A 33 16.32 3.21 24.17
N LEU A 34 15.66 4.37 24.13
CA LEU A 34 16.32 5.61 23.72
C LEU A 34 17.38 6.06 24.73
N GLN A 35 17.15 5.83 26.01
CA GLN A 35 18.16 6.10 27.04
C GLN A 35 19.42 5.26 26.82
N GLN A 36 19.28 3.96 26.58
CA GLN A 36 20.39 3.05 26.26
C GLN A 36 21.10 3.46 24.96
N TYR A 37 20.34 3.83 23.93
CA TYR A 37 20.91 4.29 22.67
C TYR A 37 21.74 5.58 22.83
N LEU A 38 21.21 6.56 23.57
CA LEU A 38 21.84 7.88 23.73
C LEU A 38 22.97 7.88 24.77
N GLU A 39 22.81 7.19 25.88
CA GLU A 39 23.80 7.21 26.98
C GLU A 39 24.84 6.10 26.86
N ARG A 40 24.39 4.88 26.54
CA ARG A 40 25.26 3.69 26.49
C ARG A 40 25.75 3.37 25.09
N GLY A 41 25.18 4.00 24.05
CA GLY A 41 25.56 3.75 22.66
C GLY A 41 25.10 2.39 22.14
N ILE A 42 24.08 1.79 22.75
CA ILE A 42 23.59 0.44 22.42
C ILE A 42 22.11 0.55 22.05
N PRO A 43 21.70 0.16 20.83
CA PRO A 43 22.53 -0.33 19.72
C PRO A 43 23.44 0.75 19.12
N LYS A 44 24.45 0.34 18.33
CA LYS A 44 25.39 1.26 17.69
C LYS A 44 24.70 2.19 16.69
N GLU A 45 23.67 1.69 16.01
CA GLU A 45 22.85 2.42 15.04
C GLU A 45 21.37 2.10 15.26
N LEU A 46 20.50 3.06 14.91
CA LEU A 46 19.05 2.82 14.90
C LEU A 46 18.70 2.02 13.65
N ASN A 47 17.87 0.99 13.80
CA ASN A 47 17.31 0.30 12.64
C ASN A 47 16.35 1.22 11.87
N GLU A 48 16.11 0.90 10.60
CA GLU A 48 15.30 1.71 9.68
C GLU A 48 13.92 2.06 10.25
N ARG A 49 13.17 1.05 10.73
CA ARG A 49 11.83 1.28 11.33
C ARG A 49 11.85 2.19 12.55
N THR A 50 12.83 2.04 13.43
CA THR A 50 12.93 2.84 14.66
C THR A 50 13.39 4.26 14.35
N ARG A 51 14.28 4.41 13.38
CA ARG A 51 14.76 5.72 12.90
C ARG A 51 13.64 6.49 12.21
N MET A 52 12.86 5.84 11.33
CA MET A 52 11.66 6.42 10.72
C MET A 52 10.68 6.94 11.76
N LEU A 53 10.26 6.09 12.70
CA LEU A 53 9.30 6.48 13.73
C LEU A 53 9.85 7.58 14.65
N LEU A 54 11.15 7.56 14.96
CA LEU A 54 11.77 8.61 15.76
C LEU A 54 11.86 9.93 14.98
N ALA A 55 12.17 9.89 13.68
CA ALA A 55 12.19 11.06 12.80
C ALA A 55 10.81 11.72 12.71
N GLU A 56 9.75 10.92 12.61
CA GLU A 56 8.36 11.37 12.63
C GLU A 56 7.99 12.05 13.97
N GLN A 57 8.26 11.38 15.10
CA GLN A 57 8.00 11.95 16.43
C GLN A 57 8.80 13.25 16.68
N LEU A 58 10.01 13.32 16.14
CA LEU A 58 10.86 14.51 16.24
C LEU A 58 10.60 15.54 15.14
N GLY A 59 9.78 15.24 14.13
CA GLY A 59 9.48 16.12 12.99
C GLY A 59 10.73 16.56 12.22
N VAL A 60 11.68 15.65 11.99
CA VAL A 60 12.93 15.91 11.25
C VAL A 60 13.14 14.88 10.14
N ASP A 61 14.07 15.17 9.24
CA ASP A 61 14.47 14.23 8.19
C ASP A 61 15.27 13.04 8.77
N GLU A 62 15.07 11.83 8.24
CA GLU A 62 15.82 10.64 8.66
C GLU A 62 17.34 10.78 8.50
N ALA A 63 17.79 11.59 7.53
CA ALA A 63 19.20 11.87 7.31
C ALA A 63 19.83 12.60 8.50
N GLU A 64 19.06 13.37 9.26
CA GLU A 64 19.53 13.97 10.53
C GLU A 64 19.73 12.91 11.62
N LEU A 65 19.10 11.75 11.47
CA LEU A 65 19.16 10.61 12.39
C LEU A 65 20.05 9.46 11.88
N GLY A 66 20.92 9.73 10.90
CA GLY A 66 21.86 8.73 10.35
C GLY A 66 21.28 7.87 9.23
N GLY A 67 20.16 8.26 8.62
CA GLY A 67 19.64 7.68 7.38
C GLY A 67 20.42 8.14 6.13
N PRO A 68 20.23 7.48 4.97
CA PRO A 68 20.92 7.84 3.73
C PRO A 68 20.59 9.28 3.29
N GLN A 69 21.63 10.09 3.06
CA GLN A 69 21.49 11.47 2.57
C GLN A 69 21.02 11.48 1.11
N GLY A 70 19.88 12.10 0.83
CA GLY A 70 19.38 12.27 -0.53
C GLY A 70 17.88 12.05 -0.71
N GLN A 71 17.17 11.51 0.29
CA GLN A 71 15.72 11.55 0.32
C GLN A 71 15.25 12.89 0.90
N ARG A 72 15.38 13.96 0.13
CA ARG A 72 14.37 15.02 0.26
C ARG A 72 13.08 14.40 -0.27
N PRO A 73 11.99 14.24 0.50
CA PRO A 73 10.67 14.18 -0.09
C PRO A 73 10.47 15.57 -0.70
N GLY A 74 10.82 15.73 -1.98
CA GLY A 74 10.83 17.03 -2.63
C GLY A 74 9.42 17.59 -2.58
N LYS A 75 9.17 18.55 -1.66
CA LYS A 75 7.90 19.26 -1.47
C LYS A 75 6.70 18.49 -2.04
N ALA A 76 6.51 17.26 -1.56
CA ALA A 76 5.23 16.61 -1.70
C ALA A 76 4.29 17.51 -0.92
N VAL A 77 3.35 18.14 -1.63
CA VAL A 77 2.19 18.80 -1.03
C VAL A 77 1.73 17.89 0.11
N ALA A 78 1.61 18.43 1.32
CA ALA A 78 1.39 17.71 2.59
C ALA A 78 0.13 16.82 2.56
N GLY A 79 0.19 15.72 1.82
CA GLY A 79 -0.98 14.95 1.42
C GLY A 79 -0.71 13.84 0.39
N ALA A 80 0.48 13.74 -0.22
CA ALA A 80 0.73 12.70 -1.23
C ALA A 80 0.91 11.26 -0.66
N GLN A 81 1.19 11.10 0.63
CA GLN A 81 1.31 9.78 1.28
C GLN A 81 0.03 9.32 2.00
N GLU A 82 -0.99 10.18 2.08
CA GLU A 82 -2.29 9.89 2.70
C GLU A 82 -3.40 9.64 1.67
N GLN A 83 -3.08 9.73 0.37
CA GLN A 83 -4.05 9.69 -0.70
C GLN A 83 -4.03 8.34 -1.42
N ILE A 84 -5.21 7.81 -1.68
CA ILE A 84 -5.46 6.58 -2.43
C ILE A 84 -5.78 7.01 -3.86
N PRO A 85 -4.99 6.65 -4.88
CA PRO A 85 -5.29 7.05 -6.26
C PRO A 85 -6.55 6.35 -6.76
N GLU A 86 -7.46 7.10 -7.38
CA GLU A 86 -8.53 6.54 -8.21
C GLU A 86 -8.03 6.34 -9.63
N ILE A 87 -8.08 5.10 -10.09
CA ILE A 87 -7.60 4.69 -11.41
C ILE A 87 -8.79 4.54 -12.35
N ASP A 88 -8.84 5.41 -13.36
CA ASP A 88 -9.83 5.34 -14.44
C ASP A 88 -9.11 5.01 -15.75
N VAL A 89 -9.01 3.71 -16.04
CA VAL A 89 -8.22 3.23 -17.18
C VAL A 89 -8.89 3.55 -18.52
N HIS A 90 -10.20 3.80 -18.53
CA HIS A 90 -10.92 4.19 -19.74
C HIS A 90 -10.56 5.61 -20.20
N ALA A 91 -10.17 6.50 -19.28
CA ALA A 91 -9.73 7.86 -19.60
C ALA A 91 -8.37 7.90 -20.34
N GLY A 92 -7.57 6.83 -20.27
CA GLY A 92 -6.25 6.72 -20.89
C GLY A 92 -6.20 5.95 -22.22
N ALA A 93 -7.34 5.59 -22.79
CA ALA A 93 -7.46 4.66 -23.93
C ALA A 93 -6.93 5.17 -25.29
N GLY A 94 -6.15 6.26 -25.32
CA GLY A 94 -5.54 6.79 -26.54
C GLY A 94 -4.15 6.24 -26.89
N GLY A 95 -3.46 5.53 -25.98
CA GLY A 95 -2.01 5.28 -26.14
C GLY A 95 -1.44 3.93 -25.68
N GLY A 96 -2.25 2.99 -25.20
CA GLY A 96 -1.78 1.67 -24.72
C GLY A 96 -2.18 1.40 -23.27
N GLY A 97 -3.48 1.23 -23.02
CA GLY A 97 -4.07 1.03 -21.70
C GLY A 97 -3.34 -0.03 -20.87
N PHE A 98 -3.40 0.11 -19.53
CA PHE A 98 -2.81 -0.63 -18.39
C PHE A 98 -1.40 -1.26 -18.56
N THR A 99 -1.12 -1.89 -19.69
CA THR A 99 0.15 -2.50 -20.14
C THR A 99 1.36 -1.57 -20.13
N ALA A 100 1.18 -0.24 -20.05
CA ALA A 100 2.28 0.72 -19.85
C ALA A 100 2.73 0.89 -18.37
N LEU A 101 2.12 0.18 -17.42
CA LEU A 101 2.24 0.50 -15.99
C LEU A 101 2.50 -0.68 -15.07
N GLU A 102 3.71 -1.21 -15.18
CA GLU A 102 4.24 -2.14 -14.18
C GLU A 102 5.61 -1.66 -13.70
N SER A 103 5.61 -0.80 -12.67
CA SER A 103 6.76 -0.70 -11.77
C SER A 103 6.36 -1.35 -10.45
N HIS A 104 6.82 -2.58 -10.25
CA HIS A 104 6.64 -3.31 -9.00
C HIS A 104 7.52 -2.66 -7.93
N SER A 105 6.90 -2.09 -6.90
CA SER A 105 7.58 -1.59 -5.72
C SER A 105 7.25 -2.48 -4.51
N ALA A 106 8.10 -2.43 -3.48
CA ALA A 106 7.83 -3.08 -2.19
C ALA A 106 6.48 -2.65 -1.56
N ASN A 107 5.92 -1.53 -2.01
CA ASN A 107 4.67 -0.94 -1.52
C ASN A 107 3.43 -1.30 -2.38
N GLY A 108 3.57 -2.09 -3.45
CA GLY A 108 2.46 -2.43 -4.35
C GLY A 108 2.68 -1.95 -5.79
N MET A 109 1.60 -1.64 -6.51
CA MET A 109 1.68 -1.10 -7.87
C MET A 109 1.81 0.42 -7.87
N THR A 110 2.65 0.92 -8.77
CA THR A 110 2.70 2.34 -9.11
C THR A 110 1.98 2.55 -10.44
N PHE A 111 1.03 3.49 -10.47
CA PHE A 111 0.23 3.82 -11.66
C PHE A 111 0.74 5.10 -12.33
N SER A 112 0.55 5.24 -13.65
CA SER A 112 0.89 6.46 -14.40
C SER A 112 0.02 7.58 -13.85
N ARG A 113 0.58 8.78 -13.81
CA ARG A 113 -0.24 9.98 -13.58
C ARG A 113 -1.33 10.18 -14.64
N GLU A 114 -1.18 9.57 -15.82
CA GLU A 114 -2.15 9.67 -16.92
C GLU A 114 -3.44 8.88 -16.69
N VAL A 115 -3.40 7.82 -15.88
CA VAL A 115 -4.59 7.00 -15.57
C VAL A 115 -5.18 7.31 -14.19
N VAL A 116 -4.47 8.10 -13.37
CA VAL A 116 -4.96 8.58 -12.08
C VAL A 116 -5.89 9.76 -12.34
N ARG A 117 -7.18 9.55 -12.12
CA ARG A 117 -8.20 10.56 -12.35
C ARG A 117 -8.41 11.47 -11.15
N ASP A 118 -8.38 10.90 -9.96
CA ASP A 118 -8.58 11.61 -8.70
C ASP A 118 -7.89 10.87 -7.55
N HIS A 119 -8.04 11.36 -6.33
CA HIS A 119 -7.51 10.75 -5.12
C HIS A 119 -8.56 10.73 -4.01
N TRP A 120 -8.64 9.60 -3.33
CA TRP A 120 -9.45 9.41 -2.13
C TRP A 120 -8.63 9.63 -0.87
N ARG A 121 -9.30 10.09 0.19
CA ARG A 121 -8.76 10.09 1.55
C ARG A 121 -9.75 9.36 2.44
N LEU A 122 -9.30 8.27 3.05
CA LEU A 122 -10.08 7.54 4.04
C LEU A 122 -9.62 7.93 5.45
N PRO A 123 -10.53 8.00 6.43
CA PRO A 123 -10.15 8.18 7.83
C PRO A 123 -9.25 7.05 8.32
N ASP A 124 -8.29 7.36 9.21
CA ASP A 124 -7.34 6.38 9.74
C ASP A 124 -8.03 5.16 10.36
N TRP A 125 -9.11 5.37 11.11
CA TRP A 125 -9.86 4.27 11.74
C TRP A 125 -10.38 3.25 10.72
N LEU A 126 -10.78 3.71 9.52
CA LEU A 126 -11.27 2.85 8.46
C LEU A 126 -10.10 2.08 7.84
N LEU A 127 -8.98 2.77 7.55
CA LEU A 127 -7.75 2.14 7.08
C LEU A 127 -7.25 1.05 8.04
N TYR A 128 -7.28 1.30 9.35
CA TYR A 128 -6.96 0.31 10.38
C TYR A 128 -7.92 -0.88 10.35
N SER A 129 -9.23 -0.65 10.21
CA SER A 129 -10.22 -1.73 10.13
C SER A 129 -10.03 -2.62 8.89
N LEU A 130 -9.51 -2.05 7.81
CA LEU A 130 -9.17 -2.74 6.57
C LEU A 130 -7.76 -3.38 6.60
N ASN A 131 -7.00 -3.19 7.68
CA ASN A 131 -5.59 -3.57 7.78
C ASN A 131 -4.73 -3.02 6.62
N ALA A 132 -5.05 -1.80 6.19
CA ALA A 132 -4.48 -1.15 5.01
C ALA A 132 -3.79 0.19 5.35
N ARG A 133 -3.03 0.69 4.39
CA ARG A 133 -2.45 2.05 4.38
C ARG A 133 -2.76 2.68 3.03
N SER A 134 -2.99 3.99 2.98
CA SER A 134 -3.35 4.68 1.74
C SER A 134 -2.40 4.36 0.58
N GLY A 135 -1.09 4.34 0.84
CA GLY A 135 -0.07 4.05 -0.19
C GLY A 135 -0.05 2.62 -0.73
N ASN A 136 -0.80 1.69 -0.15
CA ASN A 136 -0.94 0.32 -0.65
C ASN A 136 -2.29 0.08 -1.34
N LEU A 137 -3.21 1.05 -1.23
CA LEU A 137 -4.54 0.98 -1.80
C LEU A 137 -4.60 1.68 -3.15
N ALA A 138 -5.49 1.22 -4.00
CA ALA A 138 -5.98 1.94 -5.16
C ALA A 138 -7.51 1.84 -5.22
N ALA A 139 -8.15 2.88 -5.75
CA ALA A 139 -9.58 2.94 -5.94
C ALA A 139 -9.92 2.69 -7.42
N PHE A 140 -10.95 1.90 -7.70
CA PHE A 140 -11.39 1.58 -9.05
C PHE A 140 -12.91 1.76 -9.18
N PRO A 141 -13.41 2.53 -10.15
CA PRO A 141 -14.83 2.59 -10.43
C PRO A 141 -15.31 1.25 -11.01
N VAL A 142 -16.41 0.74 -10.49
CA VAL A 142 -17.11 -0.44 -11.01
C VAL A 142 -17.94 -0.01 -12.21
N GLN A 143 -17.80 -0.76 -13.29
CA GLN A 143 -18.56 -0.54 -14.52
C GLN A 143 -19.30 -1.81 -14.92
N GLY A 144 -20.57 -1.64 -15.29
CA GLY A 144 -21.47 -2.70 -15.67
C GLY A 144 -22.02 -3.48 -14.47
N ASP A 145 -22.79 -4.52 -14.77
CA ASP A 145 -23.60 -5.25 -13.79
C ASP A 145 -22.99 -6.59 -13.38
N SER A 146 -21.78 -6.94 -13.84
CA SER A 146 -21.23 -8.28 -13.67
C SER A 146 -21.05 -8.71 -12.20
N MET A 147 -20.88 -7.75 -11.30
CA MET A 147 -20.74 -8.02 -9.87
C MET A 147 -22.03 -7.74 -9.08
N SER A 148 -23.14 -7.42 -9.75
CA SER A 148 -24.44 -7.22 -9.10
C SER A 148 -24.96 -8.55 -8.52
N PRO A 149 -25.52 -8.58 -7.29
CA PRO A 149 -25.86 -7.42 -6.45
C PRO A 149 -24.76 -6.98 -5.48
N THR A 150 -23.62 -7.69 -5.45
CA THR A 150 -22.53 -7.42 -4.49
C THR A 150 -21.91 -6.06 -4.71
N LEU A 151 -21.59 -5.72 -5.95
CA LEU A 151 -21.11 -4.41 -6.38
C LEU A 151 -22.00 -3.92 -7.51
N LEU A 152 -22.47 -2.67 -7.38
CA LEU A 152 -23.34 -2.04 -8.35
C LEU A 152 -22.51 -1.18 -9.32
N ASP A 153 -23.05 -0.97 -10.52
CA ASP A 153 -22.49 -0.01 -11.47
C ASP A 153 -22.37 1.38 -10.80
N GLY A 154 -21.20 2.01 -10.95
CA GLY A 154 -20.88 3.29 -10.32
C GLY A 154 -20.36 3.23 -8.89
N ASP A 155 -20.33 2.06 -8.24
CA ASP A 155 -19.60 1.88 -6.98
C ASP A 155 -18.10 2.18 -7.21
N VAL A 156 -17.39 2.64 -6.18
CA VAL A 156 -15.93 2.74 -6.20
C VAL A 156 -15.37 1.71 -5.23
N VAL A 157 -14.49 0.83 -5.69
CA VAL A 157 -13.89 -0.20 -4.83
C VAL A 157 -12.46 0.14 -4.45
N PHE A 158 -12.14 -0.10 -3.18
CA PHE A 158 -10.79 -0.01 -2.63
C PHE A 158 -10.10 -1.37 -2.70
N VAL A 159 -8.86 -1.38 -3.18
CA VAL A 159 -8.11 -2.59 -3.50
C VAL A 159 -6.72 -2.53 -2.88
N ASP A 160 -6.34 -3.57 -2.13
CA ASP A 160 -4.96 -3.75 -1.65
C ASP A 160 -4.09 -4.36 -2.75
N THR A 161 -3.22 -3.53 -3.31
CA THR A 161 -2.34 -3.86 -4.46
C THR A 161 -1.17 -4.78 -4.10
N ARG A 162 -0.97 -5.06 -2.81
CA ARG A 162 0.03 -6.01 -2.31
C ARG A 162 -0.45 -7.46 -2.42
N ILE A 163 -1.77 -7.68 -2.42
CA ILE A 163 -2.35 -9.03 -2.37
C ILE A 163 -2.72 -9.47 -3.79
N ARG A 164 -1.82 -10.24 -4.41
CA ARG A 164 -1.99 -10.72 -5.79
C ARG A 164 -2.13 -12.23 -5.94
N GLN A 165 -2.09 -12.96 -4.83
CA GLN A 165 -2.41 -14.38 -4.84
C GLN A 165 -3.93 -14.56 -4.75
N PRO A 166 -4.57 -15.39 -5.61
CA PRO A 166 -6.01 -15.66 -5.56
C PRO A 166 -6.42 -16.59 -4.40
N SER A 167 -5.65 -16.58 -3.30
CA SER A 167 -5.91 -17.36 -2.09
C SER A 167 -5.80 -16.46 -0.86
N PRO A 168 -6.77 -16.47 0.06
CA PRO A 168 -8.02 -17.24 0.01
C PRO A 168 -8.97 -16.75 -1.11
N PRO A 169 -10.06 -17.48 -1.44
CA PRO A 169 -11.05 -17.02 -2.41
C PRO A 169 -11.61 -15.63 -2.05
N GLY A 170 -12.04 -14.85 -3.06
CA GLY A 170 -12.54 -13.50 -2.82
C GLY A 170 -12.70 -12.66 -4.08
N LEU A 171 -12.99 -11.37 -3.90
CA LEU A 171 -13.06 -10.40 -4.99
C LEU A 171 -11.67 -9.80 -5.26
N PHE A 172 -11.32 -9.71 -6.52
CA PHE A 172 -10.04 -9.17 -6.99
C PHE A 172 -10.28 -8.28 -8.20
N VAL A 173 -9.37 -7.33 -8.38
CA VAL A 173 -9.26 -6.57 -9.62
C VAL A 173 -8.23 -7.24 -10.50
N LEU A 174 -8.61 -7.44 -11.76
CA LEU A 174 -7.78 -8.01 -12.81
C LEU A 174 -7.52 -6.93 -13.85
N ALA A 175 -6.33 -6.94 -14.44
CA ALA A 175 -6.10 -6.24 -15.69
C ALA A 175 -6.66 -7.08 -16.83
N ASP A 176 -7.38 -6.45 -17.75
CA ASP A 176 -7.81 -7.11 -18.98
C ASP A 176 -6.74 -7.02 -20.08
N GLU A 177 -6.91 -7.83 -21.11
CA GLU A 177 -5.99 -7.92 -22.26
C GLU A 177 -5.98 -6.64 -23.14
N PHE A 178 -7.01 -5.80 -23.03
CA PHE A 178 -7.15 -4.53 -23.76
C PHE A 178 -6.63 -3.34 -22.95
N GLY A 179 -6.04 -3.61 -21.78
CA GLY A 179 -5.48 -2.58 -20.94
C GLY A 179 -6.53 -1.84 -20.13
N GLY A 180 -7.68 -2.43 -19.84
CA GLY A 180 -8.64 -2.01 -18.83
C GLY A 180 -8.51 -2.83 -17.54
N VAL A 181 -9.47 -2.66 -16.63
CA VAL A 181 -9.54 -3.41 -15.37
C VAL A 181 -10.96 -3.88 -15.10
N ILE A 182 -11.08 -5.08 -14.55
CA ILE A 182 -12.37 -5.71 -14.21
C ILE A 182 -12.34 -6.27 -12.79
N VAL A 183 -13.47 -6.19 -12.10
CA VAL A 183 -13.65 -6.85 -10.80
C VAL A 183 -14.25 -8.24 -11.02
N LYS A 184 -13.62 -9.27 -10.45
CA LYS A 184 -14.09 -10.66 -10.53
C LYS A 184 -13.89 -11.40 -9.20
N ARG A 185 -14.67 -12.46 -9.01
CA ARG A 185 -14.46 -13.41 -7.91
C ARG A 185 -13.47 -14.48 -8.35
N LEU A 186 -12.40 -14.64 -7.59
CA LEU A 186 -11.39 -15.66 -7.82
C LEU A 186 -11.49 -16.77 -6.77
N GLU A 187 -11.34 -18.00 -7.23
CA GLU A 187 -11.22 -19.19 -6.41
C GLU A 187 -10.24 -20.15 -7.10
N VAL A 188 -9.22 -20.62 -6.38
CA VAL A 188 -8.33 -21.68 -6.89
C VAL A 188 -9.13 -22.97 -7.00
N SER A 189 -9.20 -23.55 -8.21
CA SER A 189 -9.94 -24.78 -8.50
C SER A 189 -9.06 -26.02 -8.63
N SER A 190 -7.75 -25.86 -8.81
CA SER A 190 -6.78 -26.96 -8.82
C SER A 190 -6.44 -27.47 -7.41
N GLY A 191 -5.97 -28.71 -7.33
CA GLY A 191 -5.53 -29.36 -6.11
C GLY A 191 -4.06 -29.04 -5.74
N PRO A 192 -3.65 -29.30 -4.48
CA PRO A 192 -2.26 -29.22 -4.09
C PRO A 192 -1.39 -30.22 -4.87
N GLY A 193 -0.36 -29.72 -5.56
CA GLY A 193 0.58 -30.55 -6.33
C GLY A 193 0.23 -30.73 -7.80
N ASP A 194 -0.87 -30.15 -8.28
CA ASP A 194 -1.16 -30.06 -9.71
C ASP A 194 -0.08 -29.23 -10.41
N GLU A 195 0.30 -29.62 -11.62
CA GLU A 195 1.34 -28.92 -12.41
C GLU A 195 0.91 -27.49 -12.76
N ASP A 196 -0.37 -27.31 -13.07
CA ASP A 196 -0.98 -26.03 -13.39
C ASP A 196 -1.93 -25.56 -12.29
N ILE A 197 -1.79 -24.31 -11.87
CA ILE A 197 -2.71 -23.68 -10.94
C ILE A 197 -3.91 -23.14 -11.72
N MET A 198 -5.07 -23.78 -11.56
CA MET A 198 -6.32 -23.37 -12.18
C MET A 198 -7.09 -22.43 -11.26
N VAL A 199 -7.64 -21.36 -11.83
CA VAL A 199 -8.41 -20.34 -11.13
C VAL A 199 -9.76 -20.18 -11.81
N ARG A 200 -10.82 -20.34 -11.03
CA ARG A 200 -12.18 -19.97 -11.43
C ARG A 200 -12.34 -18.46 -11.34
N VAL A 201 -12.61 -17.82 -12.48
CA VAL A 201 -12.85 -16.38 -12.62
C VAL A 201 -14.34 -16.17 -12.85
N GLY A 202 -15.05 -15.85 -11.77
CA GLY A 202 -16.50 -15.75 -11.72
C GLY A 202 -17.01 -14.32 -11.58
N SER A 203 -18.28 -14.14 -11.91
CA SER A 203 -19.08 -12.94 -11.69
C SER A 203 -20.14 -13.26 -10.64
N ASP A 204 -20.47 -12.32 -9.75
CA ASP A 204 -21.55 -12.54 -8.77
C ASP A 204 -22.94 -12.45 -9.42
N ASN A 205 -23.03 -11.79 -10.58
CA ASN A 205 -24.23 -11.76 -11.40
C ASN A 205 -24.37 -13.08 -12.19
N PRO A 206 -25.44 -13.88 -11.97
CA PRO A 206 -25.65 -15.17 -12.64
C PRO A 206 -25.81 -15.10 -14.16
N HIS A 207 -26.10 -13.92 -14.71
CA HIS A 207 -26.22 -13.72 -16.17
C HIS A 207 -24.86 -13.68 -16.88
N HIS A 208 -23.76 -13.63 -16.13
CA HIS A 208 -22.41 -13.61 -16.66
C HIS A 208 -21.74 -14.98 -16.51
N MET A 209 -21.04 -15.41 -17.56
CA MET A 209 -20.37 -16.72 -17.56
C MET A 209 -19.11 -16.70 -16.70
N THR A 210 -18.90 -17.80 -15.98
CA THR A 210 -17.65 -18.09 -15.27
C THR A 210 -16.65 -18.75 -16.23
N LYS A 211 -15.38 -18.38 -16.13
CA LYS A 211 -14.27 -19.00 -16.87
C LYS A 211 -13.34 -19.73 -15.90
N GLU A 212 -12.69 -20.78 -16.36
CA GLU A 212 -11.53 -21.35 -15.67
C GLU A 212 -10.30 -21.06 -16.51
N LEU A 213 -9.31 -20.42 -15.90
CA LEU A 213 -8.07 -19.97 -16.54
C LEU A 213 -6.89 -20.41 -15.69
N ARG A 214 -5.71 -20.56 -16.29
CA ARG A 214 -4.46 -20.80 -15.56
C ARG A 214 -4.06 -19.51 -14.85
N LEU A 215 -3.38 -19.61 -13.71
CA LEU A 215 -2.93 -18.45 -12.94
C LEU A 215 -2.02 -17.52 -13.75
N ASP A 216 -1.23 -18.07 -14.67
CA ASP A 216 -0.33 -17.31 -15.55
C ASP A 216 -1.04 -16.60 -16.71
N GLU A 217 -2.31 -16.92 -16.97
CA GLU A 217 -3.17 -16.23 -17.95
C GLU A 217 -3.90 -15.02 -17.35
N ILE A 218 -3.77 -14.79 -16.03
CA ILE A 218 -4.48 -13.74 -15.30
C ILE A 218 -3.48 -12.74 -14.71
N SER A 219 -3.68 -11.45 -14.98
CA SER A 219 -2.94 -10.39 -14.28
C SER A 219 -3.76 -9.82 -13.12
N ILE A 220 -3.40 -10.20 -11.89
CA ILE A 220 -4.07 -9.75 -10.67
C ILE A 220 -3.48 -8.41 -10.22
N VAL A 221 -4.31 -7.37 -10.21
CA VAL A 221 -3.98 -6.01 -9.74
C VAL A 221 -3.91 -5.98 -8.22
N GLY A 222 -4.90 -6.58 -7.56
CA GLY A 222 -4.98 -6.61 -6.10
C GLY A 222 -6.30 -7.17 -5.60
N ARG A 223 -6.43 -7.25 -4.26
CA ARG A 223 -7.61 -7.80 -3.59
C ARG A 223 -8.55 -6.68 -3.13
N TYR A 224 -9.84 -6.84 -3.38
CA TYR A 224 -10.89 -5.98 -2.82
C TYR A 224 -10.85 -5.96 -1.29
N VAL A 225 -10.93 -4.77 -0.70
CA VAL A 225 -11.03 -4.59 0.76
C VAL A 225 -12.30 -3.84 1.18
N GLY A 226 -12.91 -3.05 0.30
CA GLY A 226 -14.12 -2.29 0.60
C GLY A 226 -14.64 -1.51 -0.61
N ARG A 227 -15.79 -0.88 -0.46
CA ARG A 227 -16.37 0.10 -1.39
C ARG A 227 -16.84 1.32 -0.62
#